data_AF-A0A4Y7Q567-F1
#
_entry.id   AF-A0A4Y7Q567-F1
#
_cell.length_a   1.000
_cell.length_b   1.000
_cell.length_c   1.000
_cell.angle_alpha   90.00
_cell.angle_beta   90.00
_cell.angle_gamma   90.00
#
_symmetry.space_group_name_H-M   'P 1'
#
loop_
_entity.id
_entity.type
_entity.pdbx_description
1 polymer ?
#
loop_
_entity_poly.entity_id
_entity_poly.type
_entity_poly.pdbx_seq_one_letter_code
_entity_poly.pdbx_strand_id
1 'polypeptide(L)'
;MLQELSHMDRITQLQNEIEQLMTIMSSSIAYLCSRTNFQQVSDAIPITKQRNPEKVDPPEVFEANKAELVSDLITKAKQVEYLIQSLPVPEPEEEQAKRLQVLEIEMNQANDEYIAAVQRAKDLHSQVSEVLKAMLSSTETPPDAPG
;
A
#
# COMPACT_ATOMS: atom_id res chain seq x y z
N MET A 1 5.88 5.79 8.52
CA MET A 1 4.62 5.99 7.76
C MET A 1 4.68 5.44 6.32
N LEU A 2 5.85 5.24 5.71
CA LEU A 2 5.97 4.64 4.36
C LEU A 2 5.98 3.10 4.33
N GLN A 3 5.88 2.44 5.49
CA GLN A 3 6.13 1.00 5.63
C GLN A 3 4.84 0.17 5.79
N GLU A 4 3.68 0.80 6.06
CA GLU A 4 2.39 0.09 6.17
C GLU A 4 1.63 0.01 4.83
N LEU A 5 1.98 0.83 3.83
CA LEU A 5 1.48 0.71 2.45
C LEU A 5 2.18 -0.39 1.65
N SER A 6 3.09 -1.14 2.29
CA SER A 6 3.76 -2.31 1.73
C SER A 6 2.86 -3.54 1.59
N HIS A 7 1.60 -3.50 2.02
CA HIS A 7 0.83 -4.75 2.27
C HIS A 7 -0.57 -4.81 1.66
N MET A 8 -0.86 -4.05 0.60
CA MET A 8 -2.05 -4.35 -0.20
C MET A 8 -1.62 -4.55 -1.65
N ASP A 9 -2.01 -5.69 -2.22
CA ASP A 9 -1.75 -6.00 -3.62
C ASP A 9 -2.31 -4.89 -4.52
N ARG A 10 -1.58 -4.54 -5.59
CA ARG A 10 -1.98 -3.45 -6.50
C ARG A 10 -3.32 -3.75 -7.15
N ILE A 11 -3.65 -5.02 -7.38
CA ILE A 11 -4.96 -5.44 -7.89
C ILE A 11 -6.04 -5.15 -6.84
N THR A 12 -5.82 -5.50 -5.58
CA THR A 12 -6.75 -5.17 -4.49
C THR A 12 -6.94 -3.67 -4.31
N GLN A 13 -5.86 -2.88 -4.43
CA GLN A 13 -5.94 -1.41 -4.42
C GLN A 13 -6.80 -0.89 -5.58
N LEU A 14 -6.58 -1.40 -6.80
CA LEU A 14 -7.38 -1.02 -7.97
C LEU A 14 -8.85 -1.37 -7.79
N GLN A 15 -9.16 -2.56 -7.26
CA GLN A 15 -10.53 -2.97 -6.98
C GLN A 15 -11.22 -1.99 -6.02
N ASN A 16 -10.56 -1.65 -4.92
CA ASN A 16 -11.11 -0.73 -3.92
C ASN A 16 -11.34 0.69 -4.50
N GLU A 17 -10.43 1.19 -5.34
CA GLU A 17 -10.59 2.49 -5.98
C GLU A 17 -11.73 2.50 -7.02
N ILE A 18 -11.94 1.40 -7.74
CA ILE A 18 -13.09 1.26 -8.64
C ILE A 18 -14.41 1.24 -7.84
N GLU A 19 -14.46 0.53 -6.71
CA GLU A 19 -15.63 0.51 -5.84
C GLU A 19 -15.94 1.91 -5.26
N GLN A 20 -14.91 2.63 -4.82
CA GLN A 20 -15.05 4.02 -4.36
C GLN A 20 -15.55 4.92 -5.49
N LEU A 21 -15.02 4.78 -6.71
CA LEU A 21 -15.48 5.56 -7.86
C LEU A 21 -16.98 5.33 -8.12
N MET A 22 -17.45 4.09 -8.11
CA MET A 22 -18.87 3.76 -8.26
C MET A 22 -19.73 4.31 -7.11
N THR A 23 -19.21 4.28 -5.89
CA THR A 23 -19.86 4.84 -4.71
C THR A 23 -20.02 6.36 -4.83
N ILE A 24 -18.98 7.06 -5.29
CA ILE A 24 -19.03 8.51 -5.54
C ILE A 24 -20.03 8.82 -6.65
N MET A 25 -20.06 8.05 -7.75
CA MET A 25 -21.02 8.24 -8.84
C MET A 25 -22.46 8.10 -8.37
N SER A 26 -22.78 7.03 -7.63
CA SER A 26 -24.14 6.80 -7.11
C SER A 26 -24.54 7.88 -6.09
N SER A 27 -23.64 8.26 -5.20
CA SER A 27 -23.85 9.32 -4.20
C SER A 27 -24.04 10.68 -4.86
N SER A 28 -23.30 10.97 -5.94
CA SER A 28 -23.45 12.20 -6.73
C SER A 28 -24.82 12.29 -7.38
N ILE A 29 -25.29 11.19 -7.99
CA ILE A 29 -26.63 11.13 -8.57
C ILE A 29 -27.71 11.28 -7.49
N ALA A 30 -27.54 10.61 -6.34
CA ALA A 30 -28.46 10.74 -5.21
C ALA A 30 -28.49 12.18 -4.67
N TYR A 31 -27.35 12.85 -4.56
CA TYR A 31 -27.23 14.25 -4.14
C TYR A 31 -27.97 15.18 -5.12
N LEU A 32 -27.67 15.07 -6.42
CA LEU A 32 -28.33 15.87 -7.46
C LEU A 32 -29.84 15.66 -7.46
N CYS A 33 -30.31 14.42 -7.40
CA CYS A 33 -31.75 14.13 -7.40
C CYS A 33 -32.45 14.54 -6.09
N SER A 34 -31.74 14.58 -4.95
CA SER A 34 -32.31 14.85 -3.63
C SER A 34 -32.32 16.33 -3.24
N ARG A 35 -31.33 17.11 -3.69
CA ARG A 35 -31.13 18.52 -3.29
C ARG A 35 -31.63 19.56 -4.29
N THR A 36 -32.07 19.17 -5.48
CA THR A 36 -32.67 20.09 -6.47
C THR A 36 -34.13 20.41 -6.16
N ASN A 37 -34.54 21.66 -6.42
CA ASN A 37 -35.94 22.06 -6.42
C ASN A 37 -36.50 22.14 -7.86
N PHE A 38 -37.82 22.22 -7.98
CA PHE A 38 -38.48 22.41 -9.27
C PHE A 38 -38.22 23.82 -9.79
N GLN A 39 -37.82 23.92 -11.07
CA GLN A 39 -37.64 25.18 -11.76
C GLN A 39 -38.86 25.45 -12.66
N GLN A 40 -39.38 26.68 -12.62
CA GLN A 40 -40.47 27.09 -13.50
C GLN A 40 -39.91 27.33 -14.91
N VAL A 41 -40.40 26.57 -15.88
CA VAL A 41 -39.96 26.66 -17.28
C VAL A 41 -40.86 27.58 -18.11
N SER A 42 -42.10 27.80 -17.68
CA SER A 42 -43.07 28.67 -18.34
C SER A 42 -43.86 29.48 -17.31
N ASP A 43 -44.00 30.79 -17.55
CA ASP A 43 -44.76 31.70 -16.69
C ASP A 43 -46.26 31.34 -16.64
N ALA A 44 -46.76 30.63 -17.64
CA ALA A 44 -48.15 30.20 -17.73
C ALA A 44 -48.48 28.98 -16.85
N ILE A 45 -47.47 28.25 -16.35
CA ILE A 45 -47.65 27.03 -15.56
C ILE A 45 -47.04 27.22 -14.17
N PRO A 46 -47.86 27.45 -13.14
CA PRO A 46 -47.37 27.63 -11.78
C PRO A 46 -46.83 26.31 -11.21
N ILE A 47 -45.77 26.40 -10.42
CA ILE A 47 -45.18 25.24 -9.72
C ILE A 47 -46.18 24.74 -8.66
N THR A 48 -46.70 23.53 -8.85
CA THR A 48 -47.70 22.91 -7.95
C THR A 48 -47.07 22.05 -6.84
N LYS A 49 -45.77 21.80 -6.91
CA LYS A 49 -45.02 21.01 -5.92
C LYS A 49 -43.73 21.72 -5.57
N GLN A 50 -43.51 21.98 -4.29
CA GLN A 50 -42.22 22.42 -3.77
C GLN A 50 -41.68 21.32 -2.84
N ARG A 51 -40.37 21.06 -2.96
CA ARG A 51 -39.69 20.13 -2.05
C ARG A 51 -39.51 20.82 -0.69
N ASN A 52 -39.40 20.04 0.40
CA ASN A 52 -39.16 20.60 1.73
C ASN A 52 -37.94 21.56 1.69
N PRO A 53 -38.07 22.83 2.08
CA PRO A 53 -36.99 23.82 2.03
C PRO A 53 -35.73 23.40 2.79
N GLU A 54 -35.85 22.59 3.85
CA GLU A 54 -34.69 22.07 4.60
C GLU A 54 -33.86 21.04 3.81
N LYS A 55 -34.43 20.50 2.73
CA LYS A 55 -33.79 19.49 1.87
C LYS A 55 -33.31 20.07 0.54
N VAL A 56 -33.46 21.37 0.32
CA VAL A 56 -33.03 22.06 -0.90
C VAL A 56 -31.84 22.94 -0.55
N ASP A 57 -30.76 22.78 -1.29
CA ASP A 57 -29.57 23.61 -1.07
C ASP A 57 -29.73 24.93 -1.85
N PRO A 58 -29.24 26.07 -1.32
CA PRO A 58 -29.22 27.33 -2.05
C PRO A 58 -28.47 27.18 -3.40
N PRO A 59 -28.84 27.93 -4.45
CA PRO A 59 -28.21 27.79 -5.77
C PRO A 59 -26.69 27.93 -5.76
N GLU A 60 -26.15 28.83 -4.95
CA GLU A 60 -24.71 29.04 -4.80
C GLU A 60 -24.01 27.83 -4.18
N VAL A 61 -24.57 27.26 -3.11
CA VAL A 61 -24.05 26.06 -2.44
C VAL A 61 -24.17 24.84 -3.35
N PHE A 62 -25.28 24.73 -4.09
CA PHE A 62 -25.50 23.62 -5.01
C PHE A 62 -24.52 23.62 -6.18
N GLU A 63 -24.20 24.79 -6.77
CA GLU A 63 -23.18 24.89 -7.81
C GLU A 63 -21.76 24.64 -7.28
N ALA A 64 -21.44 25.12 -6.07
CA ALA A 64 -20.16 24.82 -5.41
C ALA A 64 -19.99 23.30 -5.18
N ASN A 65 -21.01 22.64 -4.63
CA ASN A 65 -20.99 21.20 -4.37
C ASN A 65 -20.93 20.39 -5.69
N LYS A 66 -21.58 20.86 -6.76
CA LYS A 66 -21.43 20.25 -8.09
C LYS A 66 -19.97 20.30 -8.58
N ALA A 67 -19.31 21.45 -8.42
CA ALA A 67 -17.91 21.60 -8.83
C ALA A 67 -16.98 20.67 -8.03
N GLU A 68 -17.22 20.54 -6.71
CA GLU A 68 -16.51 19.60 -5.84
C GLU A 68 -16.71 18.15 -6.28
N LEU A 69 -17.96 17.71 -6.49
CA LEU A 69 -18.27 16.35 -6.95
C LEU A 69 -17.58 16.00 -8.29
N VAL A 70 -17.54 16.96 -9.22
CA VAL A 70 -16.83 16.77 -10.50
C VAL A 70 -15.32 16.68 -10.29
N SER A 71 -14.75 17.53 -9.43
CA SER A 71 -13.32 17.49 -9.09
C SER A 71 -12.93 16.15 -8.46
N ASP A 72 -13.75 15.65 -7.53
CA ASP A 72 -13.54 14.36 -6.87
C ASP A 72 -13.61 13.20 -7.87
N LEU A 73 -14.62 13.21 -8.75
CA LEU A 73 -14.78 12.20 -9.78
C LEU A 73 -13.57 12.15 -10.73
N ILE A 74 -13.10 13.31 -11.20
CA ILE A 74 -11.94 13.40 -12.09
C ILE A 74 -10.67 12.94 -11.38
N THR A 75 -10.49 13.35 -10.13
CA THR A 75 -9.32 12.98 -9.33
C THR A 75 -9.28 11.46 -9.12
N LYS A 76 -10.42 10.85 -8.78
CA LYS A 76 -10.53 9.40 -8.62
C LYS A 76 -10.34 8.65 -9.93
N ALA A 77 -10.89 9.14 -11.04
CA ALA A 77 -10.66 8.53 -12.35
C ALA A 77 -9.18 8.51 -12.73
N LYS A 78 -8.45 9.61 -12.47
CA LYS A 78 -6.99 9.67 -12.70
C LYS A 78 -6.20 8.74 -11.78
N GLN A 79 -6.63 8.59 -10.53
CA GLN A 79 -6.01 7.63 -9.60
C GLN A 79 -6.17 6.20 -10.10
N VAL A 80 -7.36 5.82 -10.58
CA VAL A 80 -7.62 4.52 -11.19
C VAL A 80 -6.75 4.32 -12.44
N GLU A 81 -6.66 5.33 -13.31
CA GLU A 81 -5.81 5.26 -14.51
C GLU A 81 -4.33 5.05 -14.15
N TYR A 82 -3.82 5.79 -13.18
CA TYR A 82 -2.46 5.62 -12.68
C TYR A 82 -2.23 4.22 -12.11
N LEU A 83 -3.19 3.68 -11.34
CA LEU A 83 -3.09 2.34 -10.80
C LEU A 83 -3.04 1.28 -11.90
N ILE A 84 -3.86 1.41 -12.95
CA ILE A 84 -3.83 0.53 -14.12
C ILE A 84 -2.44 0.57 -14.80
N GLN A 85 -1.89 1.77 -15.01
CA GLN A 85 -0.56 1.93 -15.60
C GLN A 85 0.56 1.37 -14.71
N SER A 86 0.33 1.32 -13.39
CA SER A 86 1.26 0.75 -12.44
C SER A 86 1.18 -0.78 -12.32
N LEU A 87 0.18 -1.44 -12.93
CA LEU A 87 0.08 -2.90 -12.82
C LEU A 87 1.28 -3.57 -13.52
N PRO A 88 1.86 -4.62 -12.91
CA PRO A 88 2.88 -5.40 -13.59
C PRO A 88 2.28 -6.04 -14.85
N VAL A 89 3.06 -6.09 -15.92
CA VAL A 89 2.66 -6.77 -17.16
C VAL A 89 2.41 -8.24 -16.83
N PRO A 90 1.27 -8.82 -17.25
CA PRO A 90 1.01 -10.23 -17.02
C PRO A 90 2.06 -11.08 -17.76
N GLU A 91 2.82 -11.86 -17.01
CA GLU A 91 3.72 -12.88 -17.54
C GLU A 91 2.93 -14.16 -17.83
N PRO A 92 3.23 -14.91 -18.92
CA PRO A 92 2.68 -16.23 -19.13
C PRO A 92 2.99 -17.16 -17.94
N GLU A 93 2.02 -18.00 -17.54
CA GLU A 93 2.17 -18.89 -16.37
C GLU A 93 3.42 -19.78 -16.45
N GLU A 94 3.77 -20.25 -17.66
CA GLU A 94 4.96 -21.06 -17.88
C GLU A 94 6.27 -20.30 -17.63
N GLU A 95 6.34 -19.01 -18.01
CA GLU A 95 7.51 -18.17 -17.78
C GLU A 95 7.62 -17.80 -16.31
N GLN A 96 6.48 -17.48 -15.68
CA GLN A 96 6.41 -17.22 -14.25
C GLN A 96 6.87 -18.44 -13.44
N ALA A 97 6.42 -19.65 -13.80
CA ALA A 97 6.83 -20.89 -13.14
C ALA A 97 8.34 -21.14 -13.27
N LYS A 98 8.92 -20.94 -14.46
CA LYS A 98 10.36 -21.05 -14.68
C LYS A 98 11.14 -20.04 -13.83
N ARG A 99 10.68 -18.79 -13.78
CA ARG A 99 11.29 -17.74 -12.97
C ARG A 99 11.26 -18.07 -11.48
N LEU A 100 10.15 -18.63 -10.98
CA LEU A 100 10.05 -19.07 -9.59
C LEU A 100 11.01 -20.22 -9.27
N GLN A 101 11.16 -21.18 -10.18
CA GLN A 101 12.13 -22.28 -10.01
C GLN A 101 13.58 -21.75 -9.96
N VAL A 102 13.93 -20.81 -10.83
CA VAL A 102 15.26 -20.18 -10.80
C VAL A 102 15.49 -19.46 -9.47
N LEU A 103 14.50 -18.70 -9.00
CA LEU A 103 14.59 -17.97 -7.74
C LEU A 103 14.72 -18.92 -6.53
N GLU A 104 14.05 -20.08 -6.57
CA GLU A 104 14.18 -21.11 -5.54
C GLU A 104 15.61 -21.70 -5.51
N ILE A 105 16.19 -21.97 -6.69
CA ILE A 105 17.57 -22.44 -6.80
C ILE A 105 18.55 -21.40 -6.23
N GLU A 106 18.39 -20.12 -6.61
CA GLU A 106 19.22 -19.02 -6.10
C GLU A 106 19.09 -18.86 -4.58
N MET A 107 17.87 -18.96 -4.04
CA MET A 107 17.62 -18.92 -2.60
C MET A 107 18.32 -20.06 -1.85
N ASN A 108 18.28 -21.28 -2.39
CA ASN A 108 18.95 -22.42 -1.79
C ASN A 108 20.47 -22.24 -1.79
N GLN A 109 21.05 -21.78 -2.89
CA GLN A 109 22.48 -21.49 -2.99
C GLN A 109 22.91 -20.40 -2.00
N ALA A 110 22.17 -19.28 -1.95
CA ALA A 110 22.44 -18.19 -1.01
C ALA A 110 22.33 -18.65 0.45
N ASN A 111 21.39 -19.55 0.75
CA ASN A 111 21.24 -20.11 2.09
C ASN A 111 22.40 -21.05 2.46
N ASP A 112 22.88 -21.89 1.53
CA ASP A 112 24.05 -22.75 1.77
C ASP A 112 25.32 -21.92 2.00
N GLU A 113 25.53 -20.88 1.20
CA GLU A 113 26.62 -19.93 1.40
C GLU A 113 26.54 -19.21 2.74
N TYR A 114 25.32 -18.80 3.14
CA TYR A 114 25.06 -18.20 4.44
C TYR A 114 25.42 -19.15 5.59
N ILE A 115 24.98 -20.41 5.52
CA ILE A 115 25.31 -21.43 6.53
C ILE A 115 26.82 -21.63 6.62
N ALA A 116 27.51 -21.75 5.49
CA ALA A 116 28.96 -21.91 5.45
C ALA A 116 29.70 -20.68 6.02
N ALA A 117 29.24 -19.47 5.73
CA ALA A 117 29.80 -18.23 6.28
C ALA A 117 29.61 -18.15 7.81
N VAL A 118 28.42 -18.50 8.31
CA VAL A 118 28.12 -18.53 9.74
C VAL A 118 28.98 -19.58 10.45
N GLN A 119 29.16 -20.77 9.87
CA GLN A 119 30.01 -21.79 10.47
C GLN A 119 31.46 -21.33 10.59
N ARG A 120 32.03 -20.75 9.53
CA ARG A 120 33.38 -20.16 9.57
C ARG A 120 33.52 -19.08 10.64
N ALA A 121 32.51 -18.23 10.79
CA ALA A 121 32.50 -17.19 11.81
C ALA A 121 32.48 -17.79 13.23
N LYS A 122 31.68 -18.84 13.47
CA LYS A 122 31.64 -19.55 14.75
C LYS A 122 32.99 -20.21 15.07
N ASP A 123 33.59 -20.87 14.10
CA ASP A 123 34.88 -21.56 14.29
C ASP A 123 35.99 -20.55 14.62
N LEU A 124 36.05 -19.44 13.89
CA LEU A 124 37.00 -18.35 14.17
C LEU A 124 36.75 -17.73 15.55
N HIS A 125 35.50 -17.50 15.92
CA HIS A 125 35.13 -16.98 17.24
C HIS A 125 35.60 -17.93 18.35
N SER A 126 35.44 -19.24 18.17
CA SER A 126 35.93 -20.25 19.13
C SER A 126 37.45 -20.18 19.26
N GLN A 127 38.19 -20.15 18.14
CA GLN A 127 39.65 -20.07 18.14
C GLN A 127 40.15 -18.79 18.83
N VAL A 128 39.57 -17.63 18.52
CA VAL A 128 39.93 -16.37 19.18
C VAL A 128 39.63 -16.42 20.68
N SER A 129 38.50 -17.00 21.07
CA SER A 129 38.12 -17.16 22.47
C SER A 129 39.09 -18.07 23.24
N GLU A 130 39.57 -19.15 22.61
CA GLU A 130 40.58 -20.04 23.20
C GLU A 130 41.93 -19.35 23.36
N VAL A 131 42.38 -18.61 22.35
CA VAL A 131 43.63 -17.82 22.43
C VAL A 131 43.55 -16.78 23.55
N LEU A 132 42.43 -16.05 23.64
CA LEU A 132 42.22 -15.07 24.73
C LEU A 132 42.24 -15.73 26.10
N LYS A 133 41.59 -16.90 26.26
CA LYS A 133 41.63 -17.67 27.51
C LYS A 133 43.05 -18.11 27.87
N ALA A 134 43.81 -18.65 26.90
CA ALA A 134 45.18 -19.08 27.12
C ALA A 134 46.11 -17.92 27.51
N MET A 135 45.95 -16.76 26.88
CA MET A 135 46.70 -15.55 27.21
C MET A 135 46.38 -15.07 28.64
N LEU A 136 45.11 -15.05 29.03
CA LEU A 136 44.69 -14.65 30.38
C LEU A 136 45.20 -15.61 31.46
N SER A 137 45.15 -16.93 31.22
CA SER A 137 45.65 -17.93 32.18
C SER A 137 47.18 -17.93 32.31
N SER A 138 47.91 -17.55 31.26
CA SER A 138 49.39 -17.49 31.29
C SER A 138 49.91 -16.34 32.16
N THR A 139 49.10 -15.29 32.36
CA THR A 139 49.41 -14.16 33.25
C THR A 139 49.10 -14.43 34.72
N GLU A 140 48.37 -15.50 35.05
CA GLU A 140 47.92 -15.81 36.42
C GLU A 140 48.86 -16.72 37.23
N THR A 141 50.05 -17.08 36.72
CA THR A 141 51.08 -17.75 37.53
C THR A 141 52.11 -16.74 38.06
N PRO A 142 52.05 -16.30 39.32
CA PRO A 142 53.21 -15.70 39.97
C PRO A 142 54.27 -16.79 40.18
N PRO A 143 55.57 -16.45 40.13
CA PRO A 143 56.61 -17.38 40.50
C PRO A 143 56.46 -17.73 41.98
N ASP A 144 56.04 -18.97 42.23
CA ASP A 144 56.18 -19.62 43.52
C ASP A 144 57.69 -19.66 43.83
N ALA A 145 58.13 -18.85 44.79
CA ALA A 145 59.52 -18.80 45.21
C ALA A 145 59.75 -19.91 46.25
N PRO A 146 60.67 -20.86 46.02
CA PRO A 146 61.14 -21.75 47.08
C PRO A 146 62.36 -21.12 47.76
N GLY A 147 62.31 -20.93 49.08
CA GLY A 147 63.45 -20.48 49.89
C GLY A 147 63.03 -19.89 51.23
#